data_AF-A0A543IGV3-F1
#
_entry.id   AF-A0A543IGV3-F1
#
_cell.length_a   1.000
_cell.length_b   1.000
_cell.length_c   1.000
_cell.angle_alpha   90.00
_cell.angle_beta   90.00
_cell.angle_gamma   90.00
#
_symmetry.space_group_name_H-M   'P 1'
#
loop_
_entity.id
_entity.type
_entity.pdbx_description
1 polymer ?
#
loop_
_entity_poly.entity_id
_entity_poly.type
_entity_poly.pdbx_seq_one_letter_code
_entity_poly.pdbx_strand_id
1 'polypeptide(L)'
;MKDQKVAPLDDDAPTAATTKTDLPVITDAPAYGDPAASHGTPPADPPPGSGNAGDPDAARPPADGAQRYADAAAVPPPGPPAEPAAPGDAEDRAGLARLGDPVAVWPCAGCGRPVPQPVRGARTVRYCQDNDGECERAARESRERGMQSPGLTGQVAWAWEMVERLEGAADRLAGSLMSELSVSGVERRIAEARAEAAGHVAIAQRERDASQRQAEVAWRETASARARAEAAEQEAAAARAEAERLTAERDAARKECQEAKDEAEAANAARLAAERERDRVASREAELLASLESARAELVSLHGRLAENEALLEGQGAEMEAAKRATEDLRSAVRDAEAKRGQAVADRDQIHARAREFEQHNWQLTRTAEELRAAVAALTAERDAARAEAERARRRVDALTALADAPRPGGPRPVIDREPPTGLHTVPPVGGSSLDGGDPLATDPARRPRQHNGQHLPHAG
;
A
#
# COMPACT_ATOMS: atom_id res chain seq x y z
N MET A 1 14.51 -64.89 4.04
CA MET A 1 14.67 -64.51 2.62
C MET A 1 13.54 -63.57 2.23
N LYS A 2 13.79 -62.28 2.40
CA LYS A 2 13.23 -61.13 1.67
C LYS A 2 13.89 -59.91 2.29
N ASP A 3 14.87 -59.40 1.56
CA ASP A 3 15.87 -58.45 2.00
C ASP A 3 15.27 -57.05 2.18
N GLN A 4 15.42 -56.54 3.39
CA GLN A 4 15.05 -55.18 3.77
C GLN A 4 16.30 -54.30 3.59
N LYS A 5 16.32 -53.56 2.48
CA LYS A 5 17.43 -52.69 2.08
C LYS A 5 17.33 -51.37 2.85
N VAL A 6 18.05 -51.32 3.98
CA VAL A 6 18.27 -50.11 4.79
C VAL A 6 19.34 -49.26 4.08
N ALA A 7 19.00 -48.01 3.78
CA ALA A 7 19.97 -47.00 3.34
C ALA A 7 20.73 -46.45 4.56
N PRO A 8 22.05 -46.20 4.46
CA PRO A 8 22.82 -45.64 5.56
C PRO A 8 22.55 -44.13 5.70
N LEU A 9 22.41 -43.72 6.96
CA LEU A 9 22.48 -42.34 7.41
C LEU A 9 23.95 -41.90 7.33
N ASP A 10 24.23 -40.83 6.61
CA ASP A 10 25.50 -40.12 6.70
C ASP A 10 25.47 -39.22 7.94
N ASP A 11 26.34 -39.55 8.90
CA ASP A 11 26.77 -38.74 10.02
C ASP A 11 27.75 -37.67 9.51
N ASP A 12 27.35 -36.39 9.54
CA ASP A 12 28.29 -35.27 9.46
C ASP A 12 27.97 -34.24 10.56
N ALA A 13 28.80 -34.28 11.61
CA ALA A 13 28.87 -33.31 12.69
C ALA A 13 30.22 -32.55 12.62
N PRO A 14 30.34 -31.36 13.24
CA PRO A 14 31.01 -30.21 12.62
C PRO A 14 32.49 -30.10 12.97
N THR A 15 33.32 -29.75 11.97
CA THR A 15 34.67 -29.24 12.19
C THR A 15 34.72 -27.72 12.11
N ALA A 16 35.04 -27.10 13.25
CA ALA A 16 35.49 -25.73 13.33
C ALA A 16 36.92 -25.61 12.75
N ALA A 17 37.12 -24.69 11.81
CA ALA A 17 38.44 -24.14 11.50
C ALA A 17 38.33 -22.75 10.88
N THR A 18 39.09 -21.84 11.46
CA THR A 18 39.41 -20.46 11.10
C THR A 18 40.22 -20.35 9.80
N THR A 19 39.85 -19.43 8.90
CA THR A 19 40.74 -18.67 7.98
C THR A 19 39.86 -17.63 7.23
N LYS A 20 40.03 -16.32 7.41
CA LYS A 20 41.03 -15.41 6.82
C LYS A 20 40.81 -15.17 5.31
N THR A 21 40.54 -13.90 4.97
CA THR A 21 40.73 -13.21 3.67
C THR A 21 39.84 -13.62 2.50
N ASP A 22 38.91 -12.74 2.09
CA ASP A 22 39.14 -11.86 0.92
C ASP A 22 37.89 -10.99 0.66
N LEU A 23 38.03 -9.69 0.97
CA LEU A 23 37.14 -8.63 0.51
C LEU A 23 37.56 -8.27 -0.92
N PRO A 24 36.63 -8.14 -1.88
CA PRO A 24 36.96 -7.58 -3.17
C PRO A 24 37.28 -6.09 -3.01
N VAL A 25 38.53 -5.80 -3.37
CA VAL A 25 39.10 -4.48 -3.68
C VAL A 25 38.22 -3.78 -4.71
N ILE A 26 37.56 -2.70 -4.30
CA ILE A 26 37.08 -1.63 -5.19
C ILE A 26 38.20 -0.59 -5.21
N THR A 27 39.01 -0.59 -6.27
CA THR A 27 40.00 0.46 -6.52
C THR A 27 39.34 1.75 -6.99
N ASP A 28 39.86 2.83 -6.43
CA ASP A 28 39.50 4.25 -6.57
C ASP A 28 39.48 4.82 -8.00
N ALA A 29 38.69 5.88 -8.20
CA ALA A 29 39.24 7.18 -8.60
C ALA A 29 38.34 8.36 -8.19
N PRO A 30 38.91 9.55 -7.91
CA PRO A 30 38.34 10.55 -7.01
C PRO A 30 37.94 11.86 -7.71
N ALA A 31 36.96 12.57 -7.16
CA ALA A 31 36.86 14.02 -7.32
C ALA A 31 36.23 14.66 -6.08
N TYR A 32 37.10 15.37 -5.36
CA TYR A 32 36.88 16.45 -4.40
C TYR A 32 35.50 17.14 -4.40
N GLY A 33 34.96 17.36 -3.20
CA GLY A 33 33.89 18.32 -2.94
C GLY A 33 33.40 18.29 -1.49
N ASP A 34 34.00 19.14 -0.66
CA ASP A 34 33.74 19.39 0.76
C ASP A 34 32.26 19.60 1.14
N PRO A 35 31.84 19.32 2.40
CA PRO A 35 30.50 19.59 2.91
C PRO A 35 30.48 20.81 3.83
N ALA A 36 29.61 21.78 3.57
CA ALA A 36 28.87 22.57 4.58
C ALA A 36 28.22 23.79 3.93
N ALA A 37 26.89 23.82 3.94
CA ALA A 37 26.12 24.99 4.38
C ALA A 37 24.63 24.66 4.31
N SER A 38 24.04 24.54 5.49
CA SER A 38 22.63 24.81 5.74
C SER A 38 22.20 26.10 5.06
N HIS A 39 21.11 26.10 4.29
CA HIS A 39 20.17 27.22 4.21
C HIS A 39 18.87 26.78 3.52
N GLY A 40 17.75 27.00 4.23
CA GLY A 40 16.55 27.61 3.66
C GLY A 40 15.72 26.79 2.67
N THR A 41 14.70 26.13 3.21
CA THR A 41 13.46 25.82 2.50
C THR A 41 12.83 27.11 1.91
N PRO A 42 12.47 27.18 0.63
CA PRO A 42 11.42 28.07 0.15
C PRO A 42 10.13 27.27 -0.16
N PRO A 43 8.96 27.94 -0.16
CA PRO A 43 7.66 27.28 -0.23
C PRO A 43 7.30 26.83 -1.64
N ALA A 44 6.37 25.88 -1.67
CA ALA A 44 5.79 25.23 -2.83
C ALA A 44 5.23 26.20 -3.88
N ASP A 45 5.58 25.94 -5.14
CA ASP A 45 4.84 26.42 -6.30
C ASP A 45 3.58 25.56 -6.55
N PRO A 46 2.46 26.17 -6.94
CA PRO A 46 1.21 25.47 -7.25
C PRO A 46 1.20 24.85 -8.66
N PRO A 47 0.30 23.86 -8.91
CA PRO A 47 0.23 23.15 -10.19
C PRO A 47 -0.36 24.03 -11.32
N PRO A 48 -0.06 23.74 -12.59
CA PRO A 48 -0.68 24.42 -13.71
C PRO A 48 -2.05 23.83 -14.05
N GLY A 49 -3.01 24.72 -14.32
CA GLY A 49 -3.96 24.51 -15.43
C GLY A 49 -5.32 23.90 -15.09
N SER A 50 -6.22 24.71 -14.51
CA SER A 50 -7.66 24.57 -14.73
C SER A 50 -8.02 25.25 -16.06
N GLY A 51 -8.21 24.45 -17.11
CA GLY A 51 -8.74 24.91 -18.38
C GLY A 51 -10.23 25.28 -18.24
N ASN A 52 -10.53 26.57 -18.34
CA ASN A 52 -11.89 27.05 -18.51
C ASN A 52 -12.39 26.66 -19.90
N ALA A 53 -13.56 26.03 -19.91
CA ALA A 53 -14.45 26.00 -21.05
C ALA A 53 -14.82 27.45 -21.43
N GLY A 54 -14.63 27.80 -22.70
CA GLY A 54 -15.06 29.05 -23.30
C GLY A 54 -15.54 28.77 -24.71
N ASP A 55 -16.81 29.08 -24.93
CA ASP A 55 -17.57 28.98 -26.17
C ASP A 55 -16.89 29.60 -27.42
N PRO A 56 -17.33 29.18 -28.62
CA PRO A 56 -16.85 29.68 -29.91
C PRO A 56 -17.67 30.89 -30.41
N ASP A 57 -17.30 31.39 -31.59
CA ASP A 57 -17.92 32.47 -32.37
C ASP A 57 -17.62 33.92 -31.96
N ALA A 58 -16.74 34.57 -32.73
CA ALA A 58 -17.18 35.43 -33.84
C ALA A 58 -16.05 36.36 -34.33
N ALA A 59 -15.75 36.23 -35.63
CA ALA A 59 -15.42 37.30 -36.56
C ALA A 59 -14.41 38.42 -36.16
N ARG A 60 -13.20 38.34 -36.71
CA ARG A 60 -12.56 39.45 -37.50
C ARG A 60 -11.22 39.02 -38.13
N PRO A 61 -10.83 39.60 -39.28
CA PRO A 61 -9.68 39.16 -40.08
C PRO A 61 -8.38 39.84 -39.62
N PRO A 62 -7.20 39.25 -39.90
CA PRO A 62 -5.92 39.88 -39.61
C PRO A 62 -5.52 40.86 -40.71
N ALA A 63 -4.97 41.97 -40.23
CA ALA A 63 -4.33 43.02 -40.99
C ALA A 63 -2.94 42.59 -41.49
N ASP A 64 -2.60 43.21 -42.61
CA ASP A 64 -1.28 43.43 -43.17
C ASP A 64 -0.17 43.64 -42.12
N GLY A 65 1.01 43.11 -42.42
CA GLY A 65 2.22 43.69 -41.86
C GLY A 65 3.46 42.82 -41.93
N ALA A 66 4.29 43.13 -42.93
CA ALA A 66 5.75 43.09 -42.87
C ALA A 66 6.41 41.69 -43.05
N GLN A 67 7.45 41.44 -43.84
CA GLN A 67 8.33 42.21 -44.74
C GLN A 67 9.55 41.29 -44.95
N ARG A 68 10.03 41.06 -46.19
CA ARG A 68 11.39 41.45 -46.65
C ARG A 68 12.01 40.56 -47.74
N TYR A 69 12.32 41.26 -48.84
CA TYR A 69 13.51 41.24 -49.70
C TYR A 69 13.93 39.99 -50.48
N ALA A 70 13.83 40.15 -51.81
CA ALA A 70 14.82 39.89 -52.88
C ALA A 70 14.02 39.82 -54.20
N ASP A 71 14.42 40.23 -55.39
CA ASP A 71 15.59 40.90 -55.93
C ASP A 71 15.26 41.26 -57.40
N ALA A 72 16.01 42.20 -57.97
CA ALA A 72 16.42 42.26 -59.38
C ALA A 72 15.38 42.35 -60.52
N ALA A 73 15.36 43.54 -61.12
CA ALA A 73 15.57 43.79 -62.56
C ALA A 73 14.65 43.07 -63.59
N ALA A 74 13.64 43.81 -64.05
CA ALA A 74 13.00 43.58 -65.34
C ALA A 74 13.99 43.89 -66.48
N VAL A 75 14.54 42.84 -67.08
CA VAL A 75 15.25 42.87 -68.37
C VAL A 75 14.20 42.63 -69.48
N PRO A 76 14.04 43.52 -70.48
CA PRO A 76 13.21 43.22 -71.64
C PRO A 76 13.89 42.20 -72.57
N PRO A 77 13.15 41.25 -73.18
CA PRO A 77 13.73 40.28 -74.11
C PRO A 77 14.20 40.94 -75.42
N PRO A 78 15.25 40.39 -76.08
CA PRO A 78 15.87 40.94 -77.27
C PRO A 78 14.95 40.80 -78.50
N GLY A 79 14.98 41.83 -79.36
CA GLY A 79 14.26 41.83 -80.63
C GLY A 79 14.76 40.77 -81.61
N PRO A 80 13.91 40.29 -82.53
CA PRO A 80 14.35 39.44 -83.62
C PRO A 80 15.19 40.21 -84.66
N PRO A 81 16.18 39.55 -85.28
CA PRO A 81 17.16 40.16 -86.17
C PRO A 81 16.55 40.62 -87.49
N ALA A 82 17.02 41.78 -87.95
CA ALA A 82 16.88 42.23 -89.32
C ALA A 82 17.58 41.24 -90.25
N GLU A 83 16.82 40.70 -91.22
CA GLU A 83 17.38 39.97 -92.36
C GLU A 83 17.27 40.78 -93.65
N PRO A 84 18.24 40.61 -94.56
CA PRO A 84 18.61 41.58 -95.57
C PRO A 84 17.69 41.57 -96.79
N ALA A 85 17.35 42.77 -97.26
CA ALA A 85 16.79 42.97 -98.58
C ALA A 85 17.80 42.52 -99.65
N ALA A 86 17.40 41.53 -100.45
CA ALA A 86 18.13 41.11 -101.63
C ALA A 86 18.06 42.19 -102.73
N PRO A 87 19.15 42.44 -103.47
CA PRO A 87 19.15 43.28 -104.66
C PRO A 87 18.76 42.43 -105.87
N GLY A 88 17.67 42.77 -106.53
CA GLY A 88 17.18 42.07 -107.71
C GLY A 88 16.64 43.05 -108.74
N ASP A 89 17.38 43.15 -109.84
CA ASP A 89 16.92 43.43 -111.19
C ASP A 89 16.51 44.87 -111.52
N ALA A 90 17.57 45.64 -111.78
CA ALA A 90 17.60 46.51 -112.94
C ALA A 90 17.27 45.70 -114.22
N GLU A 91 16.42 46.24 -115.09
CA GLU A 91 16.71 46.52 -116.51
C GLU A 91 15.42 46.73 -117.32
N ASP A 92 15.59 47.50 -118.41
CA ASP A 92 14.69 47.63 -119.56
C ASP A 92 13.41 48.47 -119.44
N ARG A 93 13.51 49.73 -119.89
CA ARG A 93 13.17 50.08 -121.29
C ARG A 93 13.21 51.60 -121.49
N ALA A 94 14.42 52.16 -121.57
CA ALA A 94 14.68 53.40 -122.31
C ALA A 94 14.89 53.02 -123.78
N GLY A 95 13.84 53.14 -124.60
CA GLY A 95 13.91 52.92 -126.04
C GLY A 95 14.60 54.09 -126.75
N LEU A 96 15.93 54.10 -126.76
CA LEU A 96 16.72 54.92 -127.68
C LEU A 96 16.65 54.28 -129.08
N ALA A 97 15.99 54.95 -130.03
CA ALA A 97 15.89 54.52 -131.41
C ALA A 97 17.29 54.42 -132.06
N ARG A 98 17.55 53.32 -132.78
CA ARG A 98 18.78 53.12 -133.58
C ARG A 98 18.73 54.00 -134.83
N LEU A 99 19.85 54.66 -135.15
CA LEU A 99 20.05 55.36 -136.44
C LEU A 99 19.88 54.35 -137.58
N GLY A 100 18.74 54.40 -138.29
CA GLY A 100 18.52 53.60 -139.51
C GLY A 100 17.15 52.94 -139.67
N ASP A 101 16.29 52.94 -138.65
CA ASP A 101 14.90 52.46 -138.81
C ASP A 101 14.07 53.42 -139.68
N PRO A 102 13.18 52.93 -140.57
CA PRO A 102 12.34 53.79 -141.39
C PRO A 102 11.36 54.55 -140.49
N VAL A 103 11.75 55.77 -140.13
CA VAL A 103 10.88 56.71 -139.44
C VAL A 103 9.71 57.00 -140.39
N ALA A 104 8.51 56.54 -140.03
CA ALA A 104 7.31 56.92 -140.78
C ALA A 104 7.20 58.45 -140.67
N VAL A 105 7.37 59.14 -141.79
CA VAL A 105 7.24 60.59 -141.86
C VAL A 105 5.81 60.91 -142.25
N TRP A 106 5.07 61.57 -141.36
CA TRP A 106 3.70 62.02 -141.65
C TRP A 106 3.70 63.53 -141.84
N PRO A 107 2.93 64.08 -142.80
CA PRO A 107 2.78 65.51 -142.92
C PRO A 107 2.11 66.07 -141.64
N CYS A 108 2.69 67.14 -141.09
CA CYS A 108 2.15 67.89 -139.97
C CYS A 108 0.71 68.30 -140.28
N ALA A 109 -0.23 67.99 -139.40
CA ALA A 109 -1.64 68.31 -139.61
C ALA A 109 -1.91 69.84 -139.68
N GLY A 110 -0.99 70.68 -139.20
CA GLY A 110 -1.10 72.14 -139.25
C GLY A 110 -0.49 72.78 -140.50
N CYS A 111 0.74 72.41 -140.86
CA CYS A 111 1.51 73.10 -141.92
C CYS A 111 1.97 72.17 -143.06
N GLY A 112 1.70 70.87 -142.97
CA GLY A 112 2.11 69.87 -143.97
C GLY A 112 3.58 69.45 -143.92
N ARG A 113 4.42 70.04 -143.06
CA ARG A 113 5.84 69.67 -142.95
C ARG A 113 6.03 68.21 -142.49
N PRO A 114 7.04 67.49 -143.02
CA PRO A 114 7.32 66.11 -142.61
C PRO A 114 7.67 66.04 -141.11
N VAL A 115 6.86 65.29 -140.34
CA VAL A 115 7.09 65.04 -138.90
C VAL A 115 7.54 63.59 -138.69
N PRO A 116 8.71 63.36 -138.07
CA PRO A 116 9.18 62.01 -137.76
C PRO A 116 8.31 61.36 -136.67
N GLN A 117 7.71 60.20 -136.96
CA GLN A 117 6.97 59.42 -135.97
C GLN A 117 7.90 58.57 -135.07
N PRO A 118 7.66 58.50 -133.76
CA PRO A 118 8.44 57.62 -132.89
C PRO A 118 8.16 56.14 -133.21
N VAL A 119 9.22 55.33 -133.28
CA VAL A 119 9.14 53.93 -133.67
C VAL A 119 8.66 53.11 -132.45
N ARG A 120 7.40 52.64 -132.51
CA ARG A 120 6.71 51.71 -131.59
C ARG A 120 6.39 52.24 -130.17
N GLY A 121 5.09 52.34 -129.88
CA GLY A 121 4.53 52.40 -128.51
C GLY A 121 4.45 53.79 -127.87
N ALA A 122 5.12 54.80 -128.41
CA ALA A 122 4.90 56.19 -128.04
C ALA A 122 3.75 56.81 -128.86
N ARG A 123 3.08 57.83 -128.29
CA ARG A 123 1.96 58.52 -128.94
C ARG A 123 2.40 59.09 -130.29
N THR A 124 1.57 58.90 -131.33
CA THR A 124 1.81 59.48 -132.66
C THR A 124 1.88 61.00 -132.56
N VAL A 125 2.98 61.58 -133.04
CA VAL A 125 3.23 63.02 -133.01
C VAL A 125 2.55 63.64 -134.22
N ARG A 126 1.39 64.30 -134.04
CA ARG A 126 0.57 64.82 -135.16
C ARG A 126 0.99 66.20 -135.67
N TYR A 127 1.74 66.96 -134.89
CA TYR A 127 2.18 68.32 -135.20
C TYR A 127 3.70 68.42 -135.14
N CYS A 128 4.31 69.25 -136.00
CA CYS A 128 5.75 69.48 -135.92
C CYS A 128 6.10 70.19 -134.61
N GLN A 129 7.21 69.79 -133.99
CA GLN A 129 7.77 70.48 -132.81
C GLN A 129 8.56 71.73 -133.18
N ASP A 130 8.84 71.95 -134.46
CA ASP A 130 9.50 73.15 -134.96
C ASP A 130 8.66 74.40 -134.65
N ASN A 131 9.30 75.45 -134.13
CA ASN A 131 8.73 76.70 -133.58
C ASN A 131 7.92 76.54 -132.28
N ASP A 132 8.49 75.96 -131.20
CA ASP A 132 7.87 75.95 -129.85
C ASP A 132 6.39 75.50 -129.84
N GLY A 133 6.07 74.47 -130.63
CA GLY A 133 4.71 73.96 -130.77
C GLY A 133 3.71 74.95 -131.37
N GLU A 134 4.13 75.94 -132.16
CA GLU A 134 3.23 76.90 -132.84
C GLU A 134 2.18 76.19 -133.69
N CYS A 135 2.52 75.11 -134.40
CA CYS A 135 1.53 74.35 -135.18
C CYS A 135 0.51 73.63 -134.28
N GLU A 136 0.93 73.12 -133.13
CA GLU A 136 0.03 72.51 -132.15
C GLU A 136 -0.88 73.56 -131.49
N ARG A 137 -0.31 74.72 -131.12
CA ARG A 137 -1.03 75.86 -130.57
C ARG A 137 -2.01 76.47 -131.58
N ALA A 138 -1.60 76.68 -132.84
CA ALA A 138 -2.47 77.21 -133.90
C ALA A 138 -3.59 76.22 -134.27
N ALA A 139 -3.33 74.92 -134.26
CA ALA A 139 -4.36 73.90 -134.42
C ALA A 139 -5.30 73.86 -133.21
N ARG A 140 -4.78 74.01 -131.98
CA ARG A 140 -5.57 74.13 -130.75
C ARG A 140 -6.45 75.39 -130.78
N GLU A 141 -5.91 76.54 -131.16
CA GLU A 141 -6.62 77.81 -131.28
C GLU A 141 -7.64 77.77 -132.42
N SER A 142 -7.37 77.07 -133.53
CA SER A 142 -8.37 76.84 -134.59
C SER A 142 -9.50 75.92 -134.11
N ARG A 143 -9.20 74.91 -133.30
CA ARG A 143 -10.21 74.05 -132.66
C ARG A 143 -11.03 74.82 -131.63
N GLU A 144 -10.39 75.61 -130.77
CA GLU A 144 -11.07 76.47 -129.78
C GLU A 144 -11.96 77.52 -130.47
N ARG A 145 -11.49 78.13 -131.58
CA ARG A 145 -12.34 78.99 -132.43
C ARG A 145 -13.48 78.22 -133.10
N GLY A 146 -13.25 76.99 -133.52
CA GLY A 146 -14.28 76.09 -134.03
C GLY A 146 -15.35 75.77 -132.98
N MET A 147 -14.94 75.51 -131.74
CA MET A 147 -15.83 75.23 -130.60
C MET A 147 -16.65 76.46 -130.18
N GLN A 148 -16.05 77.66 -130.26
CA GLN A 148 -16.71 78.92 -129.96
C GLN A 148 -17.57 79.45 -131.12
N SER A 149 -17.61 78.75 -132.25
CA SER A 149 -18.44 79.10 -133.40
C SER A 149 -19.91 78.78 -133.09
N PRO A 150 -20.83 79.78 -133.11
CA PRO A 150 -22.23 79.53 -132.84
C PRO A 150 -22.84 78.66 -133.95
N GLY A 151 -23.45 77.53 -133.57
CA GLY A 151 -24.16 76.64 -134.48
C GLY A 151 -23.64 75.19 -134.47
N LEU A 152 -24.02 74.45 -135.51
CA LEU A 152 -23.76 73.01 -135.65
C LEU A 152 -22.25 72.67 -135.70
N THR A 153 -21.42 73.59 -136.19
CA THR A 153 -19.96 73.44 -136.29
C THR A 153 -19.28 73.38 -134.91
N GLY A 154 -19.70 74.24 -133.96
CA GLY A 154 -19.18 74.21 -132.59
C GLY A 154 -19.64 72.97 -131.80
N GLN A 155 -20.87 72.51 -132.03
CA GLN A 155 -21.37 71.27 -131.43
C GLN A 155 -20.61 70.04 -131.94
N VAL A 156 -20.29 69.99 -133.23
CA VAL A 156 -19.46 68.92 -133.82
C VAL A 156 -18.04 68.99 -133.27
N ALA A 157 -17.42 70.17 -133.16
CA ALA A 157 -16.09 70.31 -132.59
C ALA A 157 -16.00 69.87 -131.12
N TRP A 158 -17.01 70.20 -130.31
CA TRP A 158 -17.12 69.75 -128.92
C TRP A 158 -17.34 68.23 -128.82
N ALA A 159 -18.15 67.66 -129.72
CA ALA A 159 -18.35 66.21 -129.79
C ALA A 159 -17.04 65.47 -130.09
N TRP A 160 -16.20 66.00 -130.98
CA TRP A 160 -14.89 65.41 -131.27
C TRP A 160 -13.91 65.47 -130.09
N GLU A 161 -13.89 66.56 -129.32
CA GLU A 161 -13.06 66.64 -128.11
C GLU A 161 -13.49 65.63 -127.04
N MET A 162 -14.81 65.46 -126.85
CA MET A 162 -15.34 64.44 -125.95
C MET A 162 -14.92 63.03 -126.40
N VAL A 163 -14.94 62.78 -127.71
CA VAL A 163 -14.47 61.51 -128.29
C VAL A 163 -12.97 61.31 -128.00
N GLU A 164 -12.10 62.28 -128.24
CA GLU A 164 -10.67 62.16 -127.93
C GLU A 164 -10.40 61.94 -126.43
N ARG A 165 -11.20 62.56 -125.54
CA ARG A 165 -11.09 62.35 -124.09
C ARG A 165 -11.56 60.95 -123.67
N LEU A 166 -12.62 60.44 -124.31
CA LEU A 166 -13.10 59.07 -124.12
C LEU A 166 -12.09 58.06 -124.66
N GLU A 167 -11.49 58.31 -125.81
CA GLU A 167 -10.40 57.50 -126.38
C GLU A 167 -9.19 57.49 -125.43
N GLY A 168 -8.77 58.65 -124.92
CA GLY A 168 -7.68 58.71 -123.94
C GLY A 168 -7.99 58.04 -122.59
N ALA A 169 -9.26 57.98 -122.19
CA ALA A 169 -9.69 57.20 -121.02
C ALA A 169 -9.70 55.70 -121.34
N ALA A 170 -10.19 55.31 -122.52
CA ALA A 170 -10.18 53.95 -123.01
C ALA A 170 -8.76 53.40 -123.13
N ASP A 171 -7.79 54.19 -123.63
CA ASP A 171 -6.38 53.80 -123.71
C ASP A 171 -5.74 53.61 -122.34
N ARG A 172 -6.06 54.44 -121.35
CA ARG A 172 -5.58 54.25 -119.97
C ARG A 172 -6.17 53.01 -119.34
N LEU A 173 -7.47 52.77 -119.54
CA LEU A 173 -8.15 51.56 -119.07
C LEU A 173 -7.62 50.31 -119.79
N ALA A 174 -7.36 50.39 -121.09
CA ALA A 174 -6.75 49.32 -121.86
C ALA A 174 -5.31 49.06 -121.40
N GLY A 175 -4.54 50.11 -121.09
CA GLY A 175 -3.20 50.00 -120.53
C GLY A 175 -3.17 49.39 -119.12
N SER A 176 -4.10 49.76 -118.24
CA SER A 176 -4.23 49.14 -116.92
C SER A 176 -4.74 47.70 -117.01
N LEU A 177 -5.70 47.42 -117.90
CA LEU A 177 -6.17 46.06 -118.14
C LEU A 177 -5.08 45.20 -118.79
N MET A 178 -4.29 45.73 -119.71
CA MET A 178 -3.16 44.98 -120.29
C MET A 178 -2.03 44.78 -119.30
N SER A 179 -1.74 45.71 -118.39
CA SER A 179 -0.75 45.47 -117.33
C SER A 179 -1.26 44.45 -116.31
N GLU A 180 -2.54 44.51 -115.95
CA GLU A 180 -3.16 43.59 -114.99
C GLU A 180 -3.49 42.20 -115.54
N LEU A 181 -3.82 42.09 -116.83
CA LEU A 181 -4.10 40.84 -117.55
C LEU A 181 -2.89 40.32 -118.35
N SER A 182 -1.79 41.07 -118.36
CA SER A 182 -0.51 40.53 -118.84
C SER A 182 -0.14 39.30 -118.01
N VAL A 183 0.58 38.37 -118.63
CA VAL A 183 1.12 37.18 -117.94
C VAL A 183 1.85 37.59 -116.65
N SER A 184 2.68 38.64 -116.71
CA SER A 184 3.38 39.20 -115.55
C SER A 184 2.46 39.76 -114.46
N GLY A 185 1.34 40.39 -114.84
CA GLY A 185 0.36 40.93 -113.89
C GLY A 185 -0.39 39.83 -113.14
N VAL A 186 -0.78 38.78 -113.87
CA VAL A 186 -1.42 37.58 -113.30
C VAL A 186 -0.44 36.81 -112.41
N GLU A 187 0.80 36.60 -112.86
CA GLU A 187 1.85 35.97 -112.05
C GLU A 187 2.12 36.74 -110.75
N ARG A 188 2.14 38.09 -110.80
CA ARG A 188 2.25 38.92 -109.59
C ARG A 188 1.08 38.69 -108.64
N ARG A 189 -0.17 38.69 -109.12
CA ARG A 189 -1.35 38.42 -108.27
C ARG A 189 -1.32 37.01 -107.70
N ILE A 190 -0.90 36.02 -108.49
CA ILE A 190 -0.74 34.65 -108.02
C ILE A 190 0.36 34.57 -106.96
N ALA A 191 1.48 35.28 -107.14
CA ALA A 191 2.56 35.35 -106.16
C ALA A 191 2.10 36.01 -104.85
N GLU A 192 1.36 37.12 -104.94
CA GLU A 192 0.74 37.81 -103.80
C GLU A 192 -0.24 36.89 -103.06
N ALA A 193 -1.19 36.26 -103.78
CA ALA A 193 -2.13 35.30 -103.19
C ALA A 193 -1.40 34.09 -102.56
N ARG A 194 -0.31 33.61 -103.17
CA ARG A 194 0.53 32.54 -102.59
C ARG A 194 1.27 33.02 -101.33
N ALA A 195 1.74 34.26 -101.30
CA ALA A 195 2.39 34.85 -100.14
C ALA A 195 1.39 35.05 -98.98
N GLU A 196 0.18 35.55 -99.27
CA GLU A 196 -0.90 35.64 -98.28
C GLU A 196 -1.31 34.26 -97.75
N ALA A 197 -1.49 33.28 -98.63
CA ALA A 197 -1.79 31.91 -98.23
C ALA A 197 -0.68 31.30 -97.36
N ALA A 198 0.60 31.50 -97.73
CA ALA A 198 1.73 31.08 -96.92
C ALA A 198 1.76 31.77 -95.55
N GLY A 199 1.40 33.07 -95.50
CA GLY A 199 1.23 33.81 -94.26
C GLY A 199 0.16 33.22 -93.35
N HIS A 200 -1.02 32.90 -93.88
CA HIS A 200 -2.09 32.25 -93.13
C HIS A 200 -1.71 30.87 -92.61
N VAL A 201 -1.01 30.06 -93.42
CA VAL A 201 -0.52 28.74 -92.98
C VAL A 201 0.51 28.90 -91.86
N ALA A 202 1.43 29.87 -91.95
CA ALA A 202 2.41 30.13 -90.91
C ALA A 202 1.75 30.57 -89.59
N ILE A 203 0.70 31.40 -89.64
CA ILE A 203 -0.08 31.79 -88.46
C ILE A 203 -0.78 30.57 -87.86
N ALA A 204 -1.48 29.77 -88.66
CA ALA A 204 -2.17 28.57 -88.20
C ALA A 204 -1.21 27.54 -87.57
N GLN A 205 0.00 27.39 -88.11
CA GLN A 205 1.04 26.53 -87.53
C GLN A 205 1.51 27.07 -86.16
N ARG A 206 1.78 28.38 -86.05
CA ARG A 206 2.17 29.00 -84.78
C ARG A 206 1.08 28.88 -83.71
N GLU A 207 -0.18 29.07 -84.09
CA GLU A 207 -1.32 28.89 -83.19
C GLU A 207 -1.46 27.44 -82.74
N ARG A 208 -1.36 26.48 -83.67
CA ARG A 208 -1.37 25.05 -83.34
C ARG A 208 -0.25 24.69 -82.37
N ASP A 209 0.98 25.14 -82.64
CA ASP A 209 2.13 24.86 -81.78
C ASP A 209 1.97 25.52 -80.41
N ALA A 210 1.38 26.72 -80.35
CA ALA A 210 1.04 27.38 -79.09
C ALA A 210 -0.01 26.60 -78.30
N SER A 211 -1.08 26.13 -78.94
CA SER A 211 -2.10 25.28 -78.32
C SER A 211 -1.54 23.94 -77.85
N GLN A 212 -0.63 23.32 -78.61
CA GLN A 212 0.05 22.09 -78.21
C GLN A 212 0.90 22.29 -76.96
N ARG A 213 1.71 23.36 -76.90
CA ARG A 213 2.49 23.69 -75.70
C ARG A 213 1.61 23.98 -74.49
N GLN A 214 0.51 24.71 -74.68
CA GLN A 214 -0.46 24.98 -73.60
C GLN A 214 -1.09 23.69 -73.09
N ALA A 215 -1.48 22.78 -73.99
CA ALA A 215 -2.01 21.48 -73.62
C ALA A 215 -0.98 20.65 -72.84
N GLU A 216 0.27 20.59 -73.28
CA GLU A 216 1.35 19.89 -72.58
C GLU A 216 1.59 20.45 -71.16
N VAL A 217 1.58 21.78 -71.01
CA VAL A 217 1.70 22.42 -69.69
C VAL A 217 0.52 22.03 -68.80
N ALA A 218 -0.72 22.11 -69.30
CA ALA A 218 -1.91 21.69 -68.56
C ALA A 218 -1.87 20.21 -68.17
N TRP A 219 -1.37 19.33 -69.04
CA TRP A 219 -1.15 17.91 -68.73
C TRP A 219 -0.11 17.71 -67.63
N ARG A 220 1.02 18.45 -67.66
CA ARG A 220 2.04 18.36 -66.61
C ARG A 220 1.53 18.89 -65.27
N GLU A 221 0.78 19.99 -65.29
CA GLU A 221 0.17 20.56 -64.08
C GLU A 221 -0.83 19.59 -63.46
N THR A 222 -1.74 19.00 -64.26
CA THR A 222 -2.71 18.02 -63.77
C THR A 222 -2.04 16.74 -63.28
N ALA A 223 -1.00 16.25 -63.96
CA ALA A 223 -0.21 15.12 -63.48
C ALA A 223 0.47 15.43 -62.14
N SER A 224 1.08 16.62 -61.99
CA SER A 224 1.70 17.06 -60.73
C SER A 224 0.67 17.23 -59.60
N ALA A 225 -0.54 17.71 -59.91
CA ALA A 225 -1.63 17.85 -58.95
C ALA A 225 -2.13 16.48 -58.47
N ARG A 226 -2.27 15.50 -59.38
CA ARG A 226 -2.62 14.11 -59.04
C ARG A 226 -1.55 13.47 -58.16
N ALA A 227 -0.28 13.59 -58.53
CA ALA A 227 0.82 13.06 -57.71
C ALA A 227 0.84 13.65 -56.30
N ARG A 228 0.57 14.96 -56.14
CA ARG A 228 0.44 15.59 -54.82
C ARG A 228 -0.77 15.10 -54.03
N ALA A 229 -1.91 14.87 -54.71
CA ALA A 229 -3.09 14.33 -54.07
C ALA A 229 -2.88 12.88 -53.59
N GLU A 230 -2.28 12.02 -54.43
CA GLU A 230 -1.93 10.64 -54.08
C GLU A 230 -0.93 10.59 -52.91
N ALA A 231 0.08 11.45 -52.90
CA ALA A 231 1.02 11.56 -51.79
C ALA A 231 0.31 11.98 -50.49
N ALA A 232 -0.57 12.99 -50.55
CA ALA A 232 -1.34 13.44 -49.38
C ALA A 232 -2.30 12.34 -48.86
N GLU A 233 -2.91 11.55 -49.74
CA GLU A 233 -3.73 10.40 -49.36
C GLU A 233 -2.91 9.30 -48.67
N GLN A 234 -1.71 9.01 -49.18
CA GLN A 234 -0.79 8.05 -48.57
C GLN A 234 -0.32 8.51 -47.18
N GLU A 235 0.04 9.78 -47.03
CA GLU A 235 0.40 10.37 -45.74
C GLU A 235 -0.77 10.32 -44.74
N ALA A 236 -1.98 10.66 -45.20
CA ALA A 236 -3.18 10.57 -44.37
C ALA A 236 -3.50 9.12 -43.96
N ALA A 237 -3.31 8.15 -44.87
CA ALA A 237 -3.49 6.73 -44.56
C ALA A 237 -2.45 6.23 -43.56
N ALA A 238 -1.18 6.63 -43.71
CA ALA A 238 -0.11 6.30 -42.77
C ALA A 238 -0.38 6.89 -41.37
N ALA A 239 -0.80 8.16 -41.30
CA ALA A 239 -1.15 8.82 -40.04
C ALA A 239 -2.33 8.14 -39.34
N ARG A 240 -3.35 7.69 -40.08
CA ARG A 240 -4.48 6.92 -39.52
C ARG A 240 -4.01 5.57 -38.98
N ALA A 241 -3.18 4.84 -39.72
CA ALA A 241 -2.64 3.56 -39.27
C ALA A 241 -1.77 3.69 -38.01
N GLU A 242 -0.98 4.76 -37.91
CA GLU A 242 -0.22 5.07 -36.70
C GLU A 242 -1.13 5.42 -35.52
N ALA A 243 -2.16 6.25 -35.74
CA ALA A 243 -3.14 6.57 -34.70
C ALA A 243 -3.88 5.32 -34.20
N GLU A 244 -4.29 4.42 -35.10
CA GLU A 244 -4.92 3.14 -34.74
C GLU A 244 -3.98 2.27 -33.88
N ARG A 245 -2.69 2.18 -34.25
CA ARG A 245 -1.68 1.46 -33.45
C ARG A 245 -1.54 2.05 -32.05
N LEU A 246 -1.39 3.38 -31.93
CA LEU A 246 -1.27 4.05 -30.64
C LEU A 246 -2.54 3.87 -29.78
N THR A 247 -3.73 3.87 -30.40
CA THR A 247 -4.97 3.58 -29.66
C THR A 247 -5.03 2.14 -29.17
N ALA A 248 -4.59 1.18 -29.99
CA ALA A 248 -4.52 -0.23 -29.62
C ALA A 248 -3.51 -0.47 -28.49
N GLU A 249 -2.34 0.18 -28.53
CA GLU A 249 -1.33 0.13 -27.47
C GLU A 249 -1.86 0.73 -26.16
N ARG A 250 -2.52 1.90 -26.23
CA ARG A 250 -3.17 2.52 -25.05
C ARG A 250 -4.23 1.59 -24.46
N ASP A 251 -5.05 0.96 -25.29
CA ASP A 251 -6.12 0.09 -24.83
C ASP A 251 -5.58 -1.23 -24.26
N ALA A 252 -4.47 -1.75 -24.80
CA ALA A 252 -3.73 -2.87 -24.21
C ALA A 252 -3.16 -2.49 -22.82
N ALA A 253 -2.47 -1.34 -22.72
CA ALA A 253 -1.93 -0.86 -21.44
C ALA A 253 -3.03 -0.60 -20.39
N ARG A 254 -4.22 -0.15 -20.81
CA ARG A 254 -5.37 0.00 -19.91
C ARG A 254 -5.89 -1.34 -19.40
N LYS A 255 -5.93 -2.37 -20.23
CA LYS A 255 -6.32 -3.73 -19.81
C LYS A 255 -5.30 -4.30 -18.82
N GLU A 256 -4.02 -4.21 -19.12
CA GLU A 256 -2.95 -4.64 -18.21
C GLU A 256 -3.02 -3.90 -16.86
N CYS A 257 -3.28 -2.58 -16.88
CA CYS A 257 -3.45 -1.80 -15.65
C CYS A 257 -4.69 -2.25 -14.85
N GLN A 258 -5.79 -2.60 -15.53
CA GLN A 258 -6.99 -3.11 -14.86
C GLN A 258 -6.75 -4.50 -14.27
N GLU A 259 -6.12 -5.41 -15.01
CA GLU A 259 -5.76 -6.75 -14.54
C GLU A 259 -4.83 -6.67 -13.31
N ALA A 260 -3.84 -5.78 -13.33
CA ALA A 260 -2.96 -5.54 -12.18
C ALA A 260 -3.71 -4.99 -10.96
N LYS A 261 -4.74 -4.15 -11.15
CA LYS A 261 -5.59 -3.66 -10.06
C LYS A 261 -6.44 -4.79 -9.50
N ASP A 262 -7.07 -5.57 -10.35
CA ASP A 262 -7.91 -6.71 -9.95
C ASP A 262 -7.07 -7.75 -9.17
N GLU A 263 -5.83 -8.01 -9.61
CA GLU A 263 -4.90 -8.88 -8.90
C GLU A 263 -4.47 -8.30 -7.54
N ALA A 264 -4.18 -7.00 -7.45
CA ALA A 264 -3.88 -6.34 -6.19
C ALA A 264 -5.07 -6.33 -5.22
N GLU A 265 -6.28 -6.12 -5.71
CA GLU A 265 -7.51 -6.22 -4.92
C GLU A 265 -7.75 -7.65 -4.42
N ALA A 266 -7.55 -8.66 -5.27
CA ALA A 266 -7.62 -10.07 -4.89
C ALA A 266 -6.58 -10.44 -3.83
N ALA A 267 -5.34 -9.96 -3.97
CA ALA A 267 -4.28 -10.17 -2.99
C ALA A 267 -4.62 -9.51 -1.63
N ASN A 268 -5.16 -8.29 -1.64
CA ASN A 268 -5.61 -7.62 -0.42
C ASN A 268 -6.78 -8.35 0.23
N ALA A 269 -7.75 -8.83 -0.55
CA ALA A 269 -8.86 -9.65 -0.05
C ALA A 269 -8.35 -10.96 0.58
N ALA A 270 -7.37 -11.62 -0.04
CA ALA A 270 -6.73 -12.82 0.50
C ALA A 270 -5.99 -12.53 1.82
N ARG A 271 -5.29 -11.40 1.93
CA ARG A 271 -4.63 -10.97 3.17
C ARG A 271 -5.64 -10.74 4.30
N LEU A 272 -6.73 -10.01 4.03
CA LEU A 272 -7.80 -9.78 5.02
C LEU A 272 -8.49 -11.09 5.44
N ALA A 273 -8.68 -12.04 4.51
CA ALA A 273 -9.22 -13.35 4.83
C ALA A 273 -8.27 -14.15 5.75
N ALA A 274 -6.96 -14.10 5.47
CA ALA A 274 -5.95 -14.75 6.31
C ALA A 274 -5.86 -14.12 7.71
N GLU A 275 -5.96 -12.79 7.81
CA GLU A 275 -6.01 -12.08 9.10
C GLU A 275 -7.24 -12.48 9.92
N ARG A 276 -8.42 -12.52 9.31
CA ARG A 276 -9.65 -13.00 9.98
C ARG A 276 -9.54 -14.45 10.46
N GLU A 277 -8.86 -15.31 9.71
CA GLU A 277 -8.64 -16.69 10.15
C GLU A 277 -7.66 -16.76 11.33
N ARG A 278 -6.60 -15.94 11.33
CA ARG A 278 -5.72 -15.79 12.50
C ARG A 278 -6.48 -15.32 13.73
N ASP A 279 -7.38 -14.35 13.59
CA ASP A 279 -8.19 -13.86 14.71
C ASP A 279 -9.14 -14.95 15.25
N ARG A 280 -9.71 -15.78 14.38
CA ARG A 280 -10.52 -16.95 14.79
C ARG A 280 -9.69 -17.98 15.52
N VAL A 281 -8.49 -18.28 15.04
CA VAL A 281 -7.57 -19.22 15.71
C VAL A 281 -7.17 -18.66 17.07
N ALA A 282 -6.77 -17.39 17.15
CA ALA A 282 -6.43 -16.72 18.41
C ALA A 282 -7.60 -16.73 19.41
N SER A 283 -8.84 -16.52 18.93
CA SER A 283 -10.04 -16.61 19.77
C SER A 283 -10.25 -18.03 20.32
N ARG A 284 -10.10 -19.06 19.48
CA ARG A 284 -10.18 -20.47 19.91
C ARG A 284 -9.06 -20.83 20.89
N GLU A 285 -7.85 -20.36 20.66
CA GLU A 285 -6.72 -20.55 21.58
C GLU A 285 -7.02 -19.91 22.94
N ALA A 286 -7.57 -18.69 22.97
CA ALA A 286 -7.97 -18.03 24.21
C ALA A 286 -9.07 -18.81 24.96
N GLU A 287 -10.08 -19.33 24.25
CA GLU A 287 -11.12 -20.19 24.83
C GLU A 287 -10.54 -21.49 25.42
N LEU A 288 -9.62 -22.14 24.70
CA LEU A 288 -8.95 -23.36 25.18
C LEU A 288 -8.08 -23.07 26.42
N LEU A 289 -7.33 -21.96 26.44
CA LEU A 289 -6.56 -21.55 27.60
C LEU A 289 -7.46 -21.28 28.80
N ALA A 290 -8.57 -20.56 28.63
CA ALA A 290 -9.55 -20.34 29.69
C ALA A 290 -10.15 -21.66 30.20
N SER A 291 -10.42 -22.62 29.31
CA SER A 291 -10.91 -23.95 29.70
C SER A 291 -9.88 -24.75 30.50
N LEU A 292 -8.59 -24.65 30.15
CA LEU A 292 -7.48 -25.29 30.87
C LEU A 292 -7.27 -24.66 32.24
N GLU A 293 -7.36 -23.34 32.34
CA GLU A 293 -7.29 -22.62 33.62
C GLU A 293 -8.46 -22.99 34.54
N SER A 294 -9.67 -23.10 33.99
CA SER A 294 -10.84 -23.60 34.73
C SER A 294 -10.63 -25.03 35.23
N ALA A 295 -10.19 -25.94 34.37
CA ALA A 295 -9.89 -27.32 34.76
C ALA A 295 -8.79 -27.40 35.84
N ARG A 296 -7.77 -26.54 35.74
CA ARG A 296 -6.72 -26.44 36.77
C ARG A 296 -7.28 -25.95 38.10
N ALA A 297 -8.16 -24.95 38.11
CA ALA A 297 -8.82 -24.46 39.32
C ALA A 297 -9.71 -25.55 39.96
N GLU A 298 -10.44 -26.32 39.15
CA GLU A 298 -11.22 -27.48 39.62
C GLU A 298 -10.34 -28.55 40.25
N LEU A 299 -9.20 -28.89 39.63
CA LEU A 299 -8.24 -29.83 40.18
C LEU A 299 -7.67 -29.34 41.52
N VAL A 300 -7.31 -28.06 41.64
CA VAL A 300 -6.84 -27.48 42.91
C VAL A 300 -7.93 -27.54 43.97
N SER A 301 -9.19 -27.24 43.62
CA SER A 301 -10.33 -27.38 44.54
C SER A 301 -10.56 -28.83 44.97
N LEU A 302 -10.44 -29.80 44.06
CA LEU A 302 -10.51 -31.23 44.37
C LEU A 302 -9.38 -31.66 45.30
N HIS A 303 -8.14 -31.22 45.05
CA HIS A 303 -7.01 -31.50 45.95
C HIS A 303 -7.21 -30.88 47.33
N GLY A 304 -7.74 -29.65 47.42
CA GLY A 304 -8.09 -29.03 48.69
C GLY A 304 -9.11 -29.86 49.47
N ARG A 305 -10.19 -30.31 48.82
CA ARG A 305 -11.19 -31.19 49.43
C ARG A 305 -10.62 -32.56 49.82
N LEU A 306 -9.70 -33.13 49.03
CA LEU A 306 -9.03 -34.37 49.39
C LEU A 306 -8.16 -34.19 50.64
N ALA A 307 -7.37 -33.12 50.70
CA ALA A 307 -6.55 -32.80 51.88
C ALA A 307 -7.40 -32.54 53.14
N GLU A 308 -8.55 -31.87 53.00
CA GLU A 308 -9.52 -31.70 54.10
C GLU A 308 -10.08 -33.05 54.57
N ASN A 309 -10.47 -33.93 53.65
CA ASN A 309 -10.95 -35.27 53.99
C ASN A 309 -9.85 -36.13 54.63
N GLU A 310 -8.62 -36.06 54.14
CA GLU A 310 -7.46 -36.73 54.74
C GLU A 310 -7.24 -36.23 56.18
N ALA A 311 -7.26 -34.92 56.41
CA ALA A 311 -7.16 -34.34 57.75
C ALA A 311 -8.32 -34.76 58.67
N LEU A 312 -9.54 -34.86 58.16
CA LEU A 312 -10.69 -35.38 58.91
C LEU A 312 -10.49 -36.86 59.28
N LEU A 313 -9.97 -37.69 58.37
CA LEU A 313 -9.68 -39.10 58.64
C LEU A 313 -8.52 -39.27 59.62
N GLU A 314 -7.46 -38.46 59.52
CA GLU A 314 -6.37 -38.42 60.51
C GLU A 314 -6.90 -38.02 61.89
N GLY A 315 -7.79 -37.01 61.95
CA GLY A 315 -8.48 -36.60 63.16
C GLY A 315 -9.32 -37.72 63.77
N GLN A 316 -10.15 -38.40 62.97
CA GLN A 316 -10.93 -39.57 63.41
C GLN A 316 -10.03 -40.71 63.89
N GLY A 317 -8.89 -40.94 63.23
CA GLY A 317 -7.89 -41.91 63.66
C GLY A 317 -7.29 -41.57 65.04
N ALA A 318 -6.93 -40.31 65.25
CA ALA A 318 -6.43 -39.83 66.54
C ALA A 318 -7.48 -39.94 67.66
N GLU A 319 -8.75 -39.62 67.37
CA GLU A 319 -9.87 -39.80 68.30
C GLU A 319 -10.10 -41.27 68.65
N MET A 320 -10.07 -42.17 67.66
CA MET A 320 -10.19 -43.60 67.89
C MET A 320 -9.03 -44.15 68.73
N GLU A 321 -7.80 -43.69 68.51
CA GLU A 321 -6.66 -44.05 69.35
C GLU A 321 -6.75 -43.46 70.76
N ALA A 322 -7.23 -42.23 70.92
CA ALA A 322 -7.51 -41.64 72.22
C ALA A 322 -8.61 -42.43 72.96
N ALA A 323 -9.67 -42.84 72.26
CA ALA A 323 -10.72 -43.68 72.79
C ALA A 323 -10.18 -45.05 73.21
N LYS A 324 -9.32 -45.69 72.39
CA LYS A 324 -8.64 -46.94 72.77
C LYS A 324 -7.82 -46.77 74.04
N ARG A 325 -7.00 -45.72 74.15
CA ARG A 325 -6.23 -45.42 75.37
C ARG A 325 -7.13 -45.22 76.57
N ALA A 326 -8.19 -44.42 76.44
CA ALA A 326 -9.17 -44.21 77.51
C ALA A 326 -9.84 -45.53 77.94
N THR A 327 -10.17 -46.42 77.01
CA THR A 327 -10.69 -47.75 77.37
C THR A 327 -9.66 -48.62 78.08
N GLU A 328 -8.39 -48.55 77.71
CA GLU A 328 -7.31 -49.30 78.36
C GLU A 328 -7.00 -48.74 79.74
N ASP A 329 -7.01 -47.42 79.91
CA ASP A 329 -6.89 -46.73 81.20
C ASP A 329 -8.04 -47.14 82.12
N LEU A 330 -9.28 -47.19 81.61
CA LEU A 330 -10.43 -47.71 82.35
C LEU A 330 -10.24 -49.18 82.75
N ARG A 331 -9.73 -50.04 81.85
CA ARG A 331 -9.42 -51.44 82.20
C ARG A 331 -8.31 -51.54 83.25
N SER A 332 -7.30 -50.68 83.19
CA SER A 332 -6.24 -50.62 84.21
C SER A 332 -6.81 -50.16 85.55
N ALA A 333 -7.63 -49.12 85.56
CA ALA A 333 -8.29 -48.62 86.76
C ALA A 333 -9.22 -49.68 87.38
N VAL A 334 -9.94 -50.46 86.56
CA VAL A 334 -10.74 -51.61 87.02
C VAL A 334 -9.85 -52.68 87.65
N ARG A 335 -8.73 -53.07 87.00
CA ARG A 335 -7.77 -54.03 87.56
C ARG A 335 -7.18 -53.54 88.89
N ASP A 336 -6.83 -52.26 89.00
CA ASP A 336 -6.32 -51.66 90.24
C ASP A 336 -7.40 -51.62 91.32
N ALA A 337 -8.65 -51.32 90.97
CA ALA A 337 -9.78 -51.35 91.90
C ALA A 337 -10.07 -52.78 92.38
N GLU A 338 -9.99 -53.77 91.50
CA GLU A 338 -10.08 -55.19 91.85
C GLU A 338 -8.93 -55.63 92.75
N ALA A 339 -7.70 -55.20 92.47
CA ALA A 339 -6.54 -55.47 93.32
C ALA A 339 -6.69 -54.82 94.70
N LYS A 340 -7.11 -53.56 94.77
CA LYS A 340 -7.43 -52.86 96.04
C LYS A 340 -8.56 -53.56 96.80
N ARG A 341 -9.59 -54.04 96.10
CA ARG A 341 -10.66 -54.84 96.70
C ARG A 341 -10.13 -56.17 97.23
N GLY A 342 -9.26 -56.85 96.47
CA GLY A 342 -8.59 -58.07 96.90
C GLY A 342 -7.74 -57.85 98.16
N GLN A 343 -6.97 -56.75 98.20
CA GLN A 343 -6.21 -56.34 99.37
C GLN A 343 -7.12 -56.09 100.58
N ALA A 344 -8.21 -55.34 100.39
CA ALA A 344 -9.16 -55.05 101.47
C ALA A 344 -9.83 -56.33 102.03
N VAL A 345 -10.10 -57.32 101.16
CA VAL A 345 -10.61 -58.63 101.60
C VAL A 345 -9.54 -59.39 102.39
N ALA A 346 -8.30 -59.41 101.92
CA ALA A 346 -7.19 -60.04 102.64
C ALA A 346 -6.94 -59.39 104.01
N ASP A 347 -6.96 -58.05 104.09
CA ASP A 347 -6.83 -57.30 105.34
C ASP A 347 -7.99 -57.63 106.29
N ARG A 348 -9.22 -57.68 105.79
CA ARG A 348 -10.40 -58.10 106.57
C ARG A 348 -10.25 -59.51 107.12
N ASP A 349 -9.78 -60.45 106.30
CA ASP A 349 -9.59 -61.84 106.70
C ASP A 349 -8.44 -61.97 107.72
N GLN A 350 -7.38 -61.17 107.58
CA GLN A 350 -6.30 -61.05 108.57
C GLN A 350 -6.82 -60.48 109.90
N ILE A 351 -7.66 -59.45 109.86
CA ILE A 351 -8.31 -58.89 111.05
C ILE A 351 -9.21 -59.95 111.70
N HIS A 352 -9.99 -60.70 110.92
CA HIS A 352 -10.80 -61.80 111.44
C HIS A 352 -9.95 -62.93 112.04
N ALA A 353 -8.81 -63.28 111.44
CA ALA A 353 -7.88 -64.25 112.00
C ALA A 353 -7.31 -63.76 113.35
N ARG A 354 -6.84 -62.51 113.41
CA ARG A 354 -6.39 -61.88 114.67
C ARG A 354 -7.50 -61.80 115.71
N ALA A 355 -8.73 -61.51 115.31
CA ALA A 355 -9.89 -61.52 116.21
C ALA A 355 -10.12 -62.91 116.80
N ARG A 356 -10.04 -63.98 115.99
CA ARG A 356 -10.12 -65.36 116.48
C ARG A 356 -8.98 -65.73 117.42
N GLU A 357 -7.76 -65.27 117.14
CA GLU A 357 -6.61 -65.45 118.04
C GLU A 357 -6.85 -64.74 119.38
N PHE A 358 -7.35 -63.50 119.35
CA PHE A 358 -7.73 -62.77 120.56
C PHE A 358 -8.88 -63.43 121.32
N GLU A 359 -9.88 -63.97 120.63
CA GLU A 359 -10.97 -64.75 121.23
C GLU A 359 -10.43 -66.00 121.94
N GLN A 360 -9.50 -66.74 121.31
CA GLN A 360 -8.83 -67.89 121.92
C GLN A 360 -8.01 -67.48 123.14
N HIS A 361 -7.26 -66.37 123.05
CA HIS A 361 -6.50 -65.82 124.17
C HIS A 361 -7.42 -65.40 125.32
N ASN A 362 -8.56 -64.76 125.02
CA ASN A 362 -9.57 -64.39 126.02
C ASN A 362 -10.20 -65.61 126.67
N TRP A 363 -10.48 -66.65 125.88
CA TRP A 363 -10.99 -67.92 126.40
C TRP A 363 -9.98 -68.57 127.36
N GLN A 364 -8.69 -68.61 126.99
CA GLN A 364 -7.62 -69.10 127.87
C GLN A 364 -7.49 -68.26 129.15
N LEU A 365 -7.56 -66.92 129.05
CA LEU A 365 -7.54 -66.03 130.20
C LEU A 365 -8.77 -66.23 131.10
N THR A 366 -9.94 -66.44 130.52
CA THR A 366 -11.19 -66.71 131.27
C THR A 366 -11.08 -68.04 132.00
N ARG A 367 -10.57 -69.07 131.34
CA ARG A 367 -10.32 -70.39 131.93
C ARG A 367 -9.29 -70.32 133.06
N THR A 368 -8.17 -69.64 132.87
CA THR A 368 -7.17 -69.45 133.92
C THR A 368 -7.71 -68.61 135.08
N ALA A 369 -8.55 -67.61 134.82
CA ALA A 369 -9.25 -66.87 135.87
C ALA A 369 -10.27 -67.76 136.63
N GLU A 370 -10.96 -68.67 135.96
CA GLU A 370 -11.82 -69.68 136.61
C GLU A 370 -11.02 -70.69 137.44
N GLU A 371 -9.90 -71.18 136.93
CA GLU A 371 -8.97 -72.05 137.65
C GLU A 371 -8.39 -71.34 138.89
N LEU A 372 -7.99 -70.06 138.76
CA LEU A 372 -7.55 -69.24 139.89
C LEU A 372 -8.68 -68.96 140.89
N ARG A 373 -9.91 -68.70 140.44
CA ARG A 373 -11.07 -68.55 141.34
C ARG A 373 -11.39 -69.85 142.07
N ALA A 374 -11.29 -71.00 141.41
CA ALA A 374 -11.45 -72.31 142.03
C ALA A 374 -10.33 -72.60 143.05
N ALA A 375 -9.08 -72.24 142.73
CA ALA A 375 -7.96 -72.35 143.65
C ALA A 375 -8.13 -71.43 144.88
N VAL A 376 -8.58 -70.18 144.68
CA VAL A 376 -8.90 -69.27 145.79
C VAL A 376 -10.06 -69.83 146.61
N ALA A 377 -11.11 -70.36 145.99
CA ALA A 377 -12.24 -70.99 146.68
C ALA A 377 -11.78 -72.20 147.53
N ALA A 378 -10.91 -73.04 146.98
CA ALA A 378 -10.30 -74.18 147.69
C ALA A 378 -9.45 -73.71 148.88
N LEU A 379 -8.58 -72.71 148.69
CA LEU A 379 -7.79 -72.11 149.76
C LEU A 379 -8.67 -71.46 150.84
N THR A 380 -9.79 -70.84 150.47
CA THR A 380 -10.75 -70.34 151.46
C THR A 380 -11.45 -71.47 152.21
N ALA A 381 -11.79 -72.58 151.55
CA ALA A 381 -12.35 -73.76 152.21
C ALA A 381 -11.35 -74.41 153.17
N GLU A 382 -10.07 -74.50 152.79
CA GLU A 382 -8.98 -74.97 153.65
C GLU A 382 -8.77 -74.03 154.85
N ARG A 383 -8.78 -72.71 154.62
CA ARG A 383 -8.69 -71.71 155.70
C ARG A 383 -9.87 -71.82 156.66
N ASP A 384 -11.09 -72.00 156.15
CA ASP A 384 -12.29 -72.06 156.98
C ASP A 384 -12.39 -73.41 157.70
N ALA A 385 -11.88 -74.50 157.12
CA ALA A 385 -11.66 -75.77 157.80
C ALA A 385 -10.63 -75.64 158.92
N ALA A 386 -9.49 -74.97 158.65
CA ALA A 386 -8.47 -74.69 159.64
C ALA A 386 -8.98 -73.77 160.77
N ARG A 387 -9.83 -72.79 160.44
CA ARG A 387 -10.52 -71.96 161.44
C ARG A 387 -11.53 -72.78 162.26
N ALA A 388 -12.30 -73.66 161.64
CA ALA A 388 -13.19 -74.57 162.36
C ALA A 388 -12.41 -75.51 163.29
N GLU A 389 -11.22 -75.94 162.89
CA GLU A 389 -10.29 -76.70 163.74
C GLU A 389 -9.71 -75.87 164.89
N ALA A 390 -9.30 -74.63 164.62
CA ALA A 390 -8.87 -73.69 165.66
C ALA A 390 -10.00 -73.36 166.65
N GLU A 391 -11.25 -73.22 166.19
CA GLU A 391 -12.43 -72.99 167.03
C GLU A 391 -12.75 -74.22 167.89
N ARG A 392 -12.58 -75.44 167.34
CA ARG A 392 -12.70 -76.69 168.09
C ARG A 392 -11.61 -76.83 169.15
N ALA A 393 -10.38 -76.40 168.84
CA ALA A 393 -9.29 -76.36 169.80
C ALA A 393 -9.54 -75.32 170.90
N ARG A 394 -10.03 -74.13 170.56
CA ARG A 394 -10.41 -73.08 171.54
C ARG A 394 -11.49 -73.55 172.50
N ARG A 395 -12.57 -74.18 172.00
CA ARG A 395 -13.63 -74.73 172.87
C ARG A 395 -13.12 -75.79 173.85
N ARG A 396 -12.10 -76.57 173.48
CA ARG A 396 -11.46 -77.55 174.39
C ARG A 396 -10.61 -76.88 175.47
N VAL A 397 -9.96 -75.77 175.14
CA VAL A 397 -9.17 -74.97 176.10
C VAL A 397 -10.09 -74.20 177.05
N ASP A 398 -11.16 -73.61 176.56
CA ASP A 398 -12.15 -72.89 177.38
C ASP A 398 -12.87 -73.81 178.38
N ALA A 399 -13.14 -75.07 177.99
CA ALA A 399 -13.71 -76.09 178.87
C ALA A 399 -12.77 -76.51 180.02
N LEU A 400 -11.45 -76.40 179.83
CA LEU A 400 -10.46 -76.73 180.86
C LEU A 400 -10.12 -75.54 181.77
N THR A 401 -10.46 -74.32 181.37
CA THR A 401 -10.03 -73.09 182.07
C THR A 401 -11.14 -72.51 182.98
N ALA A 402 -12.35 -73.08 182.98
CA ALA A 402 -13.50 -72.58 183.74
C ALA A 402 -13.65 -73.10 185.20
N LEU A 403 -12.67 -73.86 185.73
CA LEU A 403 -12.69 -74.44 187.09
C LEU A 403 -11.71 -73.79 188.09
N ALA A 404 -10.95 -72.75 187.71
CA ALA A 404 -10.04 -72.05 188.61
C ALA A 404 -10.10 -70.52 188.41
N ASP A 405 -10.59 -69.87 189.47
CA ASP A 405 -10.39 -68.48 189.89
C ASP A 405 -11.16 -67.30 189.26
N ALA A 406 -11.82 -66.58 190.17
CA ALA A 406 -12.35 -65.21 190.09
C ALA A 406 -11.19 -64.17 190.12
N PRO A 407 -11.36 -62.86 190.41
CA PRO A 407 -12.35 -61.82 190.05
C PRO A 407 -11.70 -60.48 189.56
N ARG A 408 -12.39 -59.70 188.69
CA ARG A 408 -12.25 -58.22 188.46
C ARG A 408 -10.81 -57.69 188.11
N PRO A 409 -10.54 -56.37 188.03
CA PRO A 409 -11.05 -55.30 187.15
C PRO A 409 -9.89 -54.51 186.45
N GLY A 410 -10.19 -53.70 185.42
CA GLY A 410 -9.36 -52.53 185.04
C GLY A 410 -8.51 -52.65 183.75
N GLY A 411 -8.59 -51.61 182.88
CA GLY A 411 -7.61 -51.29 181.81
C GLY A 411 -6.24 -50.84 182.38
N PRO A 412 -5.26 -50.25 181.64
CA PRO A 412 -5.41 -49.29 180.50
C PRO A 412 -4.28 -49.23 179.41
N ARG A 413 -4.53 -48.53 178.26
CA ARG A 413 -3.58 -47.70 177.43
C ARG A 413 -2.33 -48.40 176.79
N PRO A 414 -1.44 -47.75 175.98
CA PRO A 414 -1.59 -46.85 174.81
C PRO A 414 -0.44 -46.93 173.73
N VAL A 415 -0.51 -46.03 172.73
CA VAL A 415 0.56 -45.35 171.91
C VAL A 415 1.52 -46.15 170.99
N ILE A 416 1.79 -45.53 169.83
CA ILE A 416 3.07 -45.34 169.10
C ILE A 416 2.95 -45.87 167.66
N ASP A 417 2.64 -45.00 166.70
CA ASP A 417 3.57 -44.16 165.93
C ASP A 417 4.63 -44.93 165.13
N ARG A 418 4.51 -44.85 163.80
CA ARG A 418 5.65 -44.63 162.89
C ARG A 418 5.12 -44.34 161.48
N GLU A 419 4.91 -43.05 161.19
CA GLU A 419 5.85 -42.21 160.43
C GLU A 419 6.90 -42.92 159.53
N PRO A 420 7.54 -42.19 158.58
CA PRO A 420 7.09 -41.64 157.29
C PRO A 420 8.14 -42.13 156.23
N PRO A 421 8.74 -41.36 155.30
CA PRO A 421 8.35 -40.19 154.51
C PRO A 421 8.58 -40.42 152.99
N THR A 422 8.50 -39.33 152.22
CA THR A 422 9.28 -39.06 150.99
C THR A 422 9.02 -39.92 149.74
N GLY A 423 8.60 -39.22 148.69
CA GLY A 423 9.58 -38.94 147.65
C GLY A 423 9.11 -39.12 146.22
N LEU A 424 9.24 -38.02 145.47
CA LEU A 424 9.81 -37.97 144.11
C LEU A 424 8.93 -38.59 142.99
N HIS A 425 8.22 -37.76 142.24
CA HIS A 425 8.66 -37.09 140.99
C HIS A 425 8.88 -38.03 139.80
N THR A 426 8.04 -37.85 138.77
CA THR A 426 8.30 -37.84 137.30
C THR A 426 6.91 -37.60 136.65
N VAL A 427 6.58 -36.47 135.99
CA VAL A 427 6.88 -36.07 134.59
C VAL A 427 6.41 -37.13 133.56
N PRO A 428 5.83 -36.82 132.36
CA PRO A 428 4.87 -35.79 131.88
C PRO A 428 3.71 -36.42 131.03
N PRO A 429 3.01 -35.67 130.15
CA PRO A 429 2.75 -36.20 128.81
C PRO A 429 3.37 -35.24 127.78
N VAL A 430 4.67 -35.42 127.51
CA VAL A 430 5.38 -34.71 126.43
C VAL A 430 6.32 -35.69 125.78
N GLY A 431 6.37 -35.61 124.45
CA GLY A 431 7.43 -36.17 123.63
C GLY A 431 6.89 -37.34 122.82
N GLY A 432 6.68 -37.21 121.52
CA GLY A 432 7.55 -36.53 120.57
C GLY A 432 8.06 -37.62 119.64
N SER A 433 7.66 -37.61 118.38
CA SER A 433 8.27 -36.80 117.32
C SER A 433 9.73 -37.17 117.09
N SER A 434 10.01 -37.76 115.92
CA SER A 434 11.19 -37.39 115.13
C SER A 434 11.08 -37.87 113.67
N LEU A 435 11.04 -36.88 112.77
CA LEU A 435 11.57 -36.82 111.37
C LEU A 435 10.92 -37.73 110.31
N ASP A 436 10.43 -37.29 109.15
CA ASP A 436 10.55 -36.07 108.30
C ASP A 436 9.18 -35.83 107.62
N GLY A 437 8.73 -34.65 107.17
CA GLY A 437 9.29 -33.31 107.03
C GLY A 437 8.35 -32.46 106.14
N GLY A 438 8.13 -31.19 106.53
CA GLY A 438 7.65 -30.05 105.71
C GLY A 438 6.21 -30.07 105.18
N ASP A 439 5.47 -28.99 105.04
CA ASP A 439 5.66 -27.55 105.27
C ASP A 439 4.26 -26.88 105.05
N PRO A 440 3.99 -25.64 105.52
CA PRO A 440 2.65 -25.18 105.87
C PRO A 440 2.00 -24.21 104.85
N LEU A 441 0.73 -23.90 105.14
CA LEU A 441 0.00 -22.67 104.84
C LEU A 441 0.71 -21.61 103.96
N ALA A 442 0.16 -21.41 102.76
CA ALA A 442 0.20 -20.13 102.08
C ALA A 442 -1.22 -19.76 101.61
N THR A 443 -1.81 -18.82 102.34
CA THR A 443 -2.67 -17.74 101.81
C THR A 443 -2.20 -17.28 100.44
N ASP A 444 -3.11 -17.08 99.48
CA ASP A 444 -3.40 -15.75 98.91
C ASP A 444 -4.52 -15.78 97.83
N PRO A 445 -5.57 -14.96 97.97
CA PRO A 445 -6.43 -14.54 96.87
C PRO A 445 -6.11 -13.10 96.41
N ALA A 446 -5.97 -12.95 95.08
CA ALA A 446 -6.16 -11.73 94.28
C ALA A 446 -5.03 -10.68 94.15
N ARG A 447 -4.95 -10.17 92.90
CA ARG A 447 -4.36 -8.89 92.43
C ARG A 447 -2.81 -8.86 92.43
N ARG A 448 -2.09 -8.41 91.39
CA ARG A 448 -2.25 -7.18 90.57
C ARG A 448 -1.16 -7.10 89.44
N PRO A 449 -0.80 -5.95 88.78
CA PRO A 449 -0.97 -5.73 87.34
C PRO A 449 0.31 -5.33 86.51
N ARG A 450 0.09 -5.02 85.22
CA ARG A 450 0.75 -3.99 84.34
C ARG A 450 2.27 -4.06 84.07
N GLN A 451 2.63 -4.13 82.78
CA GLN A 451 3.26 -3.04 81.96
C GLN A 451 3.56 -3.56 80.52
N HIS A 452 2.96 -2.96 79.48
CA HIS A 452 3.57 -2.00 78.52
C HIS A 452 4.53 -2.62 77.48
N ASN A 453 4.08 -2.73 76.21
CA ASN A 453 4.42 -1.78 75.13
C ASN A 453 3.97 -2.31 73.75
N GLY A 454 3.59 -1.38 72.86
CA GLY A 454 3.74 -1.58 71.41
C GLY A 454 2.48 -1.41 70.56
N GLN A 455 2.05 -0.17 70.33
CA GLN A 455 1.38 0.20 69.09
C GLN A 455 2.38 0.13 67.92
N HIS A 456 1.99 -0.44 66.77
CA HIS A 456 2.23 0.15 65.44
C HIS A 456 1.43 -0.59 64.35
N LEU A 457 0.53 0.16 63.70
CA LEU A 457 -0.02 -0.04 62.34
C LEU A 457 1.04 0.38 61.27
N PRO A 458 0.80 0.35 59.93
CA PRO A 458 0.03 -0.55 59.02
C PRO A 458 0.80 -0.90 57.71
N HIS A 459 0.08 -1.44 56.71
CA HIS A 459 0.38 -1.67 55.28
C HIS A 459 0.97 -3.05 54.92
N ALA A 460 0.53 -3.75 53.86
CA ALA A 460 0.00 -3.26 52.59
C ALA A 460 -1.14 -4.14 52.04
N GLY A 461 -2.14 -3.47 51.46
CA GLY A 461 -2.80 -3.90 50.24
C GLY A 461 -2.21 -3.12 49.07
#